data_AF-A0A258QFL0-F1
#
_entry.id   AF-A0A258QFL0-F1
#
_cell.length_a   1.000
_cell.length_b   1.000
_cell.length_c   1.000
_cell.angle_alpha   90.00
_cell.angle_beta   90.00
_cell.angle_gamma   90.00
#
_symmetry.space_group_name_H-M   'P 1'
#
loop_
_entity.id
_entity.type
_entity.pdbx_description
1 polymer ?
#
loop_
_entity_poly.entity_id
_entity_poly.type
_entity_poly.pdbx_seq_one_letter_code
_entity_poly.pdbx_strand_id
1 'polypeptide(L)'
;MTHATHKTPSTELAKNPLISFGRGIAHYREIKPAHIKPAIEFLLENAQLAVDHAVDPSTPAHWNDLAEPLEDATEALGRSWGVISHLNSVADSPELRSAYGEMLPK
;
A
#
# COMPACT_ATOMS: atom_id res chain seq x y z
N MET A 1 17.81 16.60 -9.21
CA MET A 1 18.04 15.31 -8.53
C MET A 1 16.70 14.61 -8.54
N THR A 2 16.59 13.42 -9.12
CA THR A 2 15.36 12.63 -9.09
C THR A 2 15.12 12.18 -7.65
N HIS A 3 14.15 12.77 -6.97
CA HIS A 3 13.69 12.24 -5.68
C HIS A 3 13.07 10.87 -5.95
N ALA A 4 13.47 9.85 -5.18
CA ALA A 4 12.82 8.55 -5.28
C ALA A 4 11.35 8.72 -4.85
N THR A 5 10.43 8.54 -5.78
CA THR A 5 8.98 8.69 -5.56
C THR A 5 8.38 7.49 -4.82
N HIS A 6 9.17 6.44 -4.62
CA HIS A 6 8.79 5.24 -3.90
C HIS A 6 10.00 4.62 -3.18
N LYS A 7 9.73 3.92 -2.09
CA LYS A 7 10.66 3.07 -1.36
C LYS A 7 10.64 1.66 -1.94
N THR A 8 11.79 1.00 -1.94
CA THR A 8 11.87 -0.43 -2.21
C THR A 8 11.57 -1.20 -0.92
N PRO A 9 10.70 -2.21 -0.92
CA PRO A 9 10.45 -3.03 0.27
C PRO A 9 11.68 -3.88 0.61
N SER A 10 11.82 -4.24 1.89
CA SER A 10 12.81 -5.24 2.30
C SER A 10 12.48 -6.62 1.69
N THR A 11 13.47 -7.52 1.61
CA THR A 11 13.27 -8.87 1.04
C THR A 11 12.12 -9.64 1.69
N GLU A 12 11.97 -9.52 3.02
CA GLU A 12 10.89 -10.19 3.74
C GLU A 12 9.54 -9.51 3.48
N LEU A 13 9.51 -8.18 3.42
CA LEU A 13 8.28 -7.45 3.10
C LEU A 13 7.84 -7.66 1.63
N ALA A 14 8.78 -7.83 0.71
CA ALA A 14 8.50 -8.16 -0.69
C ALA A 14 7.78 -9.51 -0.86
N LYS A 15 7.88 -10.42 0.13
CA LYS A 15 7.15 -11.70 0.17
C LYS A 15 5.77 -11.58 0.84
N ASN A 16 5.44 -10.44 1.46
CA ASN A 16 4.15 -10.25 2.10
C ASN A 16 3.04 -10.35 1.05
N PRO A 17 1.98 -11.18 1.25
CA PRO A 17 0.92 -11.39 0.26
C PRO A 17 0.06 -10.16 -0.02
N LEU A 18 0.18 -9.09 0.79
CA LEU A 18 -0.41 -7.77 0.55
C LEU A 18 0.50 -6.83 -0.24
N ILE A 19 1.70 -7.28 -0.64
CA ILE A 19 2.68 -6.53 -1.45
C ILE A 19 3.01 -7.30 -2.73
N SER A 20 3.27 -8.61 -2.60
CA SER A 20 3.78 -9.46 -3.66
C SER A 20 2.80 -9.66 -4.83
N PHE A 21 1.50 -9.48 -4.61
CA PHE A 21 0.51 -9.69 -5.66
C PHE A 21 0.55 -8.60 -6.74
N GLY A 22 1.22 -7.46 -6.50
CA GLY A 22 1.45 -6.41 -7.49
C GLY A 22 0.17 -6.10 -8.28
N ARG A 23 0.23 -6.06 -9.61
CA ARG A 23 -0.95 -5.90 -10.53
C ARG A 23 -1.79 -7.17 -10.76
N GLY A 24 -1.49 -8.26 -10.06
CA GLY A 24 -2.18 -9.55 -10.15
C GLY A 24 -3.35 -9.71 -9.16
N ILE A 25 -3.71 -10.98 -8.91
CA ILE A 25 -4.81 -11.36 -8.03
C ILE A 25 -4.26 -11.65 -6.62
N ALA A 26 -4.91 -11.10 -5.59
CA ALA A 26 -4.52 -11.34 -4.20
C ALA A 26 -4.70 -12.82 -3.80
N HIS A 27 -3.67 -13.39 -3.18
CA HIS A 27 -3.70 -14.75 -2.66
C HIS A 27 -4.38 -14.78 -1.27
N TYR A 28 -5.70 -14.59 -1.23
CA TYR A 28 -6.48 -14.43 0.02
C TYR A 28 -6.18 -15.49 1.09
N ARG A 29 -5.95 -16.74 0.69
CA ARG A 29 -5.64 -17.86 1.60
C ARG A 29 -4.32 -17.70 2.37
N GLU A 30 -3.39 -16.89 1.86
CA GLU A 30 -2.07 -16.68 2.45
C GLU A 30 -2.05 -15.47 3.39
N ILE A 31 -3.09 -14.64 3.36
CA ILE A 31 -3.16 -13.42 4.16
C ILE A 31 -3.46 -13.78 5.62
N LYS A 32 -2.64 -13.22 6.51
CA LYS A 32 -2.75 -13.38 7.96
C LYS A 32 -2.79 -12.00 8.62
N PRO A 33 -3.39 -11.85 9.81
CA PRO A 33 -3.42 -10.56 10.52
C PRO A 33 -2.04 -9.91 10.68
N ALA A 34 -0.99 -10.72 10.93
CA ALA A 34 0.39 -10.24 11.07
C ALA A 34 0.97 -9.59 9.79
N HIS A 35 0.36 -9.82 8.63
CA HIS A 35 0.79 -9.22 7.37
C HIS A 35 0.27 -7.79 7.18
N ILE A 36 -0.83 -7.41 7.87
CA ILE A 36 -1.57 -6.17 7.63
C ILE A 36 -0.71 -4.95 7.97
N LYS A 37 -0.35 -4.80 9.24
CA LYS A 37 0.42 -3.64 9.71
C LYS A 37 1.67 -3.36 8.88
N PRO A 38 2.62 -4.30 8.69
CA PRO A 38 3.84 -4.00 7.95
C PRO A 38 3.60 -3.68 6.47
N ALA A 39 2.58 -4.26 5.83
CA ALA A 39 2.24 -3.92 4.45
C ALA A 39 1.61 -2.53 4.34
N ILE A 40 0.62 -2.24 5.18
CA ILE A 40 -0.13 -0.98 5.11
C ILE A 40 0.74 0.20 5.55
N GLU A 41 1.60 0.05 6.57
CA GLU A 41 2.55 1.11 6.95
C GLU A 41 3.50 1.44 5.79
N PHE A 42 4.06 0.44 5.13
CA PHE A 42 4.92 0.65 3.97
C PHE A 42 4.18 1.32 2.80
N LEU A 43 2.95 0.89 2.51
CA LEU A 43 2.15 1.47 1.41
C LEU A 43 1.71 2.90 1.72
N LEU A 44 1.36 3.22 2.97
CA LEU A 44 1.07 4.59 3.42
C LEU A 44 2.29 5.49 3.27
N GLU A 45 3.46 5.03 3.68
CA GLU A 45 4.71 5.80 3.51
C GLU A 45 5.01 6.08 2.04
N ASN A 46 4.75 5.12 1.14
CA ASN A 46 4.92 5.31 -0.30
C ASN A 46 3.90 6.29 -0.88
N ALA A 47 2.62 6.14 -0.50
CA ALA A 47 1.56 7.04 -0.94
C ALA A 47 1.84 8.48 -0.47
N GLN A 48 2.31 8.66 0.77
CA GLN A 48 2.68 9.97 1.28
C GLN A 48 3.86 10.58 0.50
N LEU A 49 4.90 9.81 0.21
CA LEU A 49 6.02 10.29 -0.61
C LEU A 49 5.57 10.72 -2.01
N ALA A 50 4.65 9.97 -2.63
CA ALA A 50 4.12 10.30 -3.94
C ALA A 50 3.24 11.55 -3.90
N VAL A 51 2.44 11.74 -2.84
CA VAL A 51 1.68 12.98 -2.61
C VAL A 51 2.62 14.16 -2.41
N ASP A 52 3.64 14.02 -1.55
CA ASP A 52 4.64 15.08 -1.29
C ASP A 52 5.35 15.48 -2.59
N HIS A 53 5.71 14.51 -3.42
CA HIS A 53 6.25 14.78 -4.75
C HIS A 53 5.25 15.50 -5.64
N ALA A 54 4.00 15.05 -5.70
CA ALA A 54 2.98 15.62 -6.57
C ALA A 54 2.63 17.08 -6.24
N VAL A 55 2.73 17.47 -4.96
CA VAL A 55 2.44 18.85 -4.51
C VAL A 55 3.67 19.75 -4.48
N ASP A 56 4.87 19.21 -4.72
CA ASP A 56 6.09 20.02 -4.82
C ASP A 56 6.01 20.94 -6.04
N PRO A 57 6.12 22.28 -5.89
CA PRO A 57 6.07 23.22 -7.01
C PRO A 57 7.16 23.01 -8.08
N SER A 58 8.21 22.25 -7.75
CA SER A 58 9.28 21.88 -8.68
C SER A 58 8.98 20.63 -9.51
N THR A 59 7.92 19.88 -9.19
CA THR A 59 7.53 18.69 -9.94
C THR A 59 6.97 19.06 -11.31
N PRO A 60 7.54 18.56 -12.42
CA PRO A 60 7.02 18.81 -13.75
C PRO A 60 5.58 18.31 -13.89
N ALA A 61 4.70 19.13 -14.47
CA ALA A 61 3.30 18.77 -14.75
C ALA A 61 3.18 17.88 -16.01
N HIS A 62 3.96 16.80 -16.06
CA HIS A 62 3.91 15.79 -17.10
C HIS A 62 3.37 14.47 -16.54
N TRP A 63 2.82 13.64 -17.41
CA TRP A 63 2.23 12.35 -17.00
C TRP A 63 3.20 11.51 -16.16
N ASN A 64 4.40 11.26 -16.70
CA ASN A 64 5.41 10.38 -16.10
C ASN A 64 6.03 10.95 -14.82
N ASP A 65 5.95 12.27 -14.62
CA ASP A 65 6.58 12.97 -13.48
C ASP A 65 5.58 13.24 -12.35
N LEU A 66 4.28 13.38 -12.66
CA LEU A 66 3.25 13.76 -11.69
C LEU A 66 2.17 12.69 -11.53
N ALA A 67 1.43 12.41 -12.60
CA ALA A 67 0.21 11.60 -12.51
C ALA A 67 0.52 10.11 -12.32
N GLU A 68 1.46 9.57 -13.11
CA GLU A 68 1.84 8.16 -13.05
C GLU A 68 2.40 7.73 -11.69
N PRO A 69 3.42 8.41 -11.10
CA PRO A 69 3.95 8.00 -9.81
C PRO A 69 2.94 8.17 -8.67
N LEU A 70 2.05 9.16 -8.73
CA LEU A 70 0.98 9.35 -7.75
C LEU A 70 -0.06 8.23 -7.83
N GLU A 71 -0.50 7.89 -9.03
CA GLU A 71 -1.48 6.83 -9.26
C GLU A 71 -0.90 5.48 -8.84
N ASP A 72 0.33 5.15 -9.25
CA ASP A 72 0.96 3.87 -8.92
C ASP A 72 1.06 3.64 -7.40
N ALA A 73 1.44 4.67 -6.64
CA ALA A 73 1.57 4.57 -5.19
C ALA A 73 0.21 4.48 -4.47
N THR A 74 -0.76 5.30 -4.87
CA THR A 74 -2.08 5.32 -4.24
C THR A 74 -2.91 4.09 -4.61
N GLU A 75 -2.79 3.57 -5.84
CA GLU A 75 -3.44 2.32 -6.27
C GLU A 75 -2.85 1.10 -5.56
N ALA A 76 -1.53 1.06 -5.32
CA ALA A 76 -0.91 0.00 -4.53
C ALA A 76 -1.48 -0.06 -3.11
N LEU A 77 -1.62 1.09 -2.45
CA LEU A 77 -2.28 1.19 -1.14
C LEU A 77 -3.76 0.78 -1.22
N GLY A 78 -4.51 1.36 -2.16
CA GLY A 78 -5.95 1.14 -2.32
C GLY A 78 -6.30 -0.32 -2.54
N ARG A 79 -5.54 -1.02 -3.37
CA ARG A 79 -5.76 -2.45 -3.65
C ARG A 79 -5.51 -3.33 -2.44
N SER A 80 -4.42 -3.11 -1.71
CA SER A 80 -4.13 -3.88 -0.49
C SER A 80 -5.13 -3.56 0.63
N TRP A 81 -5.56 -2.31 0.73
CA TRP A 81 -6.62 -1.90 1.66
C TRP A 81 -7.96 -2.57 1.31
N GLY A 82 -8.32 -2.59 0.03
CA GLY A 82 -9.53 -3.27 -0.46
C GLY A 82 -9.55 -4.76 -0.12
N VAL A 83 -8.40 -5.43 -0.24
CA VAL A 83 -8.25 -6.85 0.12
C VAL A 83 -8.52 -7.10 1.61
N ILE A 84 -7.92 -6.30 2.52
CA ILE A 84 -8.12 -6.51 3.96
C ILE A 84 -9.50 -6.03 4.43
N SER A 85 -10.07 -5.00 3.80
CA SER A 85 -11.45 -4.55 4.05
C SER A 85 -12.46 -5.62 3.64
N HIS A 86 -12.24 -6.28 2.48
CA HIS A 86 -13.05 -7.43 2.06
C HIS A 86 -12.98 -8.57 3.09
N LEU A 87 -11.78 -8.97 3.52
CA LEU A 87 -11.61 -10.00 4.54
C LEU A 87 -12.29 -9.63 5.86
N ASN A 88 -12.17 -8.38 6.30
CA ASN A 88 -12.86 -7.88 7.49
C ASN A 88 -14.40 -7.94 7.34
N SER A 89 -14.93 -7.88 6.12
CA SER A 89 -16.37 -7.97 5.85
C SER A 89 -16.89 -9.41 5.71
N VAL A 90 -16.10 -10.36 5.19
CA VAL A 90 -16.60 -11.70 4.80
C VAL A 90 -15.96 -12.86 5.57
N ALA A 91 -14.84 -12.60 6.25
CA ALA A 91 -14.03 -13.60 6.93
C ALA A 91 -13.44 -13.05 8.25
N ASP A 92 -14.26 -12.30 8.99
CA ASP A 92 -13.87 -11.63 10.22
C ASP A 92 -13.39 -12.60 11.32
N SER A 93 -12.36 -12.19 12.07
CA SER A 93 -11.88 -12.85 13.28
C SER A 93 -11.42 -11.78 14.28
N PRO A 94 -11.38 -12.05 15.60
CA PRO A 94 -10.89 -11.07 16.57
C PRO A 94 -9.49 -10.52 16.24
N GLU A 95 -8.59 -11.37 15.78
CA GLU A 95 -7.22 -11.01 15.39
C GLU A 95 -7.21 -10.16 14.12
N LEU A 96 -8.02 -10.52 13.12
CA LEU A 96 -8.12 -9.75 11.87
C LEU A 96 -8.71 -8.36 12.14
N ARG A 97 -9.79 -8.28 12.93
CA ARG A 97 -10.45 -7.03 13.31
C ARG A 97 -9.51 -6.10 14.07
N SER A 98 -8.70 -6.66 14.97
CA SER A 98 -7.70 -5.90 15.72
C SER A 98 -6.63 -5.32 14.80
N ALA A 99 -6.05 -6.16 13.92
CA ALA A 99 -5.02 -5.72 12.98
C ALA A 99 -5.55 -4.71 11.94
N TYR A 100 -6.78 -4.89 11.44
CA TYR A 100 -7.46 -3.92 10.58
C TYR A 100 -7.74 -2.61 11.32
N GLY A 101 -8.29 -2.69 12.53
CA GLY A 101 -8.65 -1.54 13.36
C GLY A 101 -7.46 -0.69 13.79
N GLU A 102 -6.29 -1.29 14.02
CA GLU A 102 -5.05 -0.56 14.30
C GLU A 102 -4.60 0.32 13.13
N MET A 103 -4.88 -0.12 11.90
CA MET A 103 -4.46 0.57 10.67
C MET A 103 -5.50 1.54 10.12
N LEU A 104 -6.78 1.37 10.44
CA LEU A 104 -7.88 2.24 9.98
C LEU A 104 -7.70 3.75 10.29
N PRO A 105 -7.18 4.18 11.46
CA PRO A 105 -7.04 5.61 11.77
C PRO A 105 -5.76 6.25 11.21
N LYS A 106 -4.87 5.48 10.57
CA LYS A 106 -3.62 5.99 10.01
C LYS A 106 -3.81 6.52 8.59
#